data_AF-A0A1G0ERD7-F1
#
_entry.id   AF-A0A1G0ERD7-F1
#
_cell.length_a   1.000
_cell.length_b   1.000
_cell.length_c   1.000
_cell.angle_alpha   90.00
_cell.angle_beta   90.00
_cell.angle_gamma   90.00
#
_symmetry.space_group_name_H-M   'P 1'
#
loop_
_entity.id
_entity.type
_entity.pdbx_description
1 polymer ?
#
loop_
_entity_poly.entity_id
_entity_poly.type
_entity_poly.pdbx_seq_one_letter_code
_entity_poly.pdbx_strand_id
1 'polypeptide(L)'
;MTNRRRLMSKFAYLIFVLSCVLSGSIAWADCADLSNATSWSDINTHRIVMYQKNKAIATMEIPYCTILKSSDIRLIKDTVCNWDKIIVSGEVCDVRKLEKL
;
A
#
# COMPACT_ATOMS: atom_id res chain seq x y z
N MET A 1 17.35 -52.05 -6.35
CA MET A 1 17.61 -50.63 -6.73
C MET A 1 16.34 -49.75 -6.55
N THR A 2 15.71 -49.75 -5.37
CA THR A 2 14.34 -49.19 -5.23
C THR A 2 14.23 -48.07 -4.19
N ASN A 3 15.22 -47.95 -3.30
CA ASN A 3 15.16 -47.01 -2.17
C ASN A 3 15.70 -45.60 -2.52
N ARG A 4 16.69 -45.49 -3.42
CA ARG A 4 17.28 -44.19 -3.83
C ARG A 4 16.30 -43.32 -4.63
N ARG A 5 15.42 -43.92 -5.45
CA ARG A 5 14.43 -43.18 -6.26
C ARG A 5 13.35 -42.52 -5.41
N ARG A 6 12.91 -43.17 -4.32
CA ARG A 6 11.93 -42.60 -3.37
C ARG A 6 12.52 -41.44 -2.56
N LEU A 7 13.81 -41.52 -2.21
CA LEU A 7 14.51 -40.44 -1.49
C LEU A 7 14.67 -39.20 -2.40
N MET A 8 15.11 -39.38 -3.65
CA MET A 8 15.27 -38.28 -4.60
C MET A 8 13.94 -37.58 -4.92
N SER A 9 12.82 -38.33 -5.00
CA SER A 9 11.50 -37.75 -5.24
C SER A 9 11.00 -36.89 -4.06
N LYS A 10 11.26 -37.31 -2.82
CA LYS A 10 10.92 -36.50 -1.63
C LYS A 10 11.74 -35.22 -1.53
N PHE A 11 13.04 -35.29 -1.87
CA PHE A 11 13.90 -34.10 -1.94
C PHE A 11 13.48 -33.13 -3.04
N ALA A 12 13.11 -33.64 -4.23
CA ALA A 12 12.61 -32.80 -5.32
C ALA A 12 11.31 -32.07 -4.93
N TYR A 13 10.41 -32.73 -4.22
CA TYR A 13 9.18 -32.11 -3.72
C TYR A 13 9.47 -31.02 -2.69
N LEU A 14 10.40 -31.28 -1.77
CA LEU A 14 10.82 -30.30 -0.75
C LEU A 14 11.48 -29.06 -1.38
N ILE A 15 12.31 -29.25 -2.40
CA ILE A 15 12.96 -28.14 -3.15
C ILE A 15 11.91 -27.33 -3.92
N PHE A 16 10.92 -27.99 -4.53
CA PHE A 16 9.84 -27.31 -5.25
C PHE A 16 8.94 -26.49 -4.33
N VAL A 17 8.57 -27.03 -3.16
CA VAL A 17 7.79 -26.27 -2.16
C VAL A 17 8.60 -25.10 -1.61
N LEU A 18 9.90 -25.30 -1.34
CA LEU A 18 10.77 -24.24 -0.83
C LEU A 18 10.97 -23.11 -1.87
N SER A 19 11.04 -23.42 -3.17
CA SER A 19 11.14 -22.39 -4.21
C SER A 19 9.86 -21.59 -4.37
N CYS A 20 8.67 -22.19 -4.16
CA CYS A 20 7.40 -21.46 -4.14
C CYS A 20 7.27 -20.50 -2.94
N VAL A 21 7.86 -20.83 -1.79
CA VAL A 21 7.85 -19.94 -0.61
C VAL A 21 8.86 -18.80 -0.77
N LEU A 22 10.02 -19.07 -1.37
CA LEU A 22 11.07 -18.06 -1.61
C LEU A 22 10.79 -17.14 -2.80
N SER A 23 9.94 -17.56 -3.74
CA SER A 23 9.42 -16.72 -4.82
C SER A 23 8.18 -15.92 -4.42
N GLY A 24 7.74 -16.05 -3.17
CA GLY A 24 6.83 -15.12 -2.51
C GLY A 24 7.44 -13.73 -2.57
N SER A 25 7.06 -13.01 -3.62
CA SER A 25 7.49 -11.66 -3.92
C SER A 25 7.32 -10.86 -2.64
N ILE A 26 8.41 -10.28 -2.18
CA ILE A 26 8.43 -9.39 -1.04
C ILE A 26 7.38 -8.32 -1.37
N ALA A 27 6.21 -8.37 -0.73
CA ALA A 27 5.15 -7.42 -0.97
C ALA A 27 5.62 -6.09 -0.37
N TRP A 28 6.36 -5.31 -1.15
CA TRP A 28 6.80 -3.99 -0.74
C TRP A 28 5.53 -3.16 -0.69
N ALA A 29 5.10 -2.80 0.52
CA ALA A 29 4.06 -1.81 0.66
C ALA A 29 4.60 -0.53 0.01
N ASP A 30 4.00 -0.09 -1.08
CA ASP A 30 4.32 1.20 -1.67
C ASP A 30 3.99 2.27 -0.62
N CYS A 31 5.05 2.89 -0.10
CA CYS A 31 4.99 3.96 0.88
C CYS A 31 5.47 5.25 0.23
N ALA A 32 4.83 6.37 0.58
CA ALA A 32 5.22 7.71 0.18
C ALA A 32 5.49 8.57 1.41
N ASP A 33 6.59 9.31 1.36
CA ASP A 33 6.88 10.38 2.32
C ASP A 33 6.03 11.61 1.96
N LEU A 34 5.12 11.95 2.85
CA LEU A 34 4.17 13.06 2.76
C LEU A 34 4.44 14.15 3.82
N SER A 35 5.58 14.11 4.53
CA SER A 35 5.99 15.14 5.50
C SER A 35 5.91 16.57 4.96
N ASN A 36 6.17 16.73 3.66
CA ASN A 36 6.18 18.02 2.98
C ASN A 36 4.91 18.30 2.16
N ALA A 37 3.85 17.50 2.33
CA ALA A 37 2.60 17.76 1.64
C ALA A 37 1.96 19.05 2.17
N THR A 38 1.68 19.99 1.28
CA THR A 38 1.16 21.33 1.63
C THR A 38 -0.32 21.47 1.35
N SER A 39 -0.86 20.67 0.44
CA SER A 39 -2.25 20.74 0.02
C SER A 39 -2.70 19.41 -0.59
N TRP A 40 -4.00 19.27 -0.80
CA TRP A 40 -4.61 18.11 -1.44
C TRP A 40 -5.77 18.57 -2.34
N SER A 41 -6.19 17.72 -3.27
CA SER A 41 -7.41 17.92 -4.05
C SER A 41 -8.16 16.60 -4.22
N ASP A 42 -9.49 16.68 -4.35
CA ASP A 42 -10.34 15.55 -4.70
C ASP A 42 -10.25 15.25 -6.22
N ILE A 43 -10.02 13.98 -6.55
CA ILE A 43 -10.31 13.45 -7.89
C ILE A 43 -11.79 13.04 -7.94
N ASN A 44 -12.25 12.41 -6.87
CA ASN A 44 -13.64 12.00 -6.66
C ASN A 44 -13.91 11.85 -5.15
N THR A 45 -15.09 11.35 -4.78
CA THR A 45 -15.52 11.21 -3.38
C THR A 45 -14.71 10.24 -2.53
N HIS A 46 -13.77 9.48 -3.13
CA HIS A 46 -12.98 8.44 -2.46
C HIS A 46 -11.50 8.45 -2.87
N ARG A 47 -11.06 9.45 -3.63
CA ARG A 47 -9.69 9.52 -4.13
C ARG A 47 -9.19 10.95 -4.15
N ILE A 48 -7.98 11.14 -3.65
CA ILE A 48 -7.32 12.44 -3.55
C ILE A 48 -5.93 12.41 -4.17
N VAL A 49 -5.46 13.60 -4.56
CA VAL A 49 -4.06 13.86 -4.90
C VAL A 49 -3.46 14.73 -3.82
N MET A 50 -2.27 14.35 -3.35
CA MET A 50 -1.46 15.16 -2.44
C MET A 50 -0.47 15.98 -3.24
N TYR A 51 -0.27 17.23 -2.82
CA TYR A 51 0.64 18.16 -3.46
C TYR A 51 1.69 18.66 -2.47
N GLN A 52 2.90 18.82 -2.99
CA GLN A 52 3.94 19.64 -2.40
C GLN A 52 4.09 20.90 -3.25
N LYS A 53 3.66 22.03 -2.70
CA LYS A 53 3.53 23.30 -3.43
C LYS A 53 2.61 23.10 -4.65
N ASN A 54 3.17 23.14 -5.87
CA ASN A 54 2.43 22.96 -7.12
C ASN A 54 2.71 21.60 -7.79
N LYS A 55 3.40 20.67 -7.12
CA LYS A 55 3.75 19.36 -7.66
C LYS A 55 2.89 18.28 -7.01
N ALA A 56 2.21 17.47 -7.81
CA ALA A 56 1.56 16.25 -7.32
C ALA A 56 2.63 15.22 -6.90
N ILE A 57 2.50 14.67 -5.69
CA ILE A 57 3.49 13.75 -5.11
C ILE A 57 2.95 12.36 -4.85
N ALA A 58 1.64 12.22 -4.63
CA ALA A 58 1.00 10.94 -4.44
C ALA A 58 -0.50 11.02 -4.71
N THR A 59 -1.11 9.87 -5.01
CA THR A 59 -2.56 9.69 -4.99
C THR A 59 -2.94 8.66 -3.93
N MET A 60 -4.08 8.89 -3.27
CA MET A 60 -4.60 8.01 -2.22
C MET A 60 -6.05 7.65 -2.50
N GLU A 61 -6.37 6.37 -2.35
CA GLU A 61 -7.72 5.84 -2.43
C GLU A 61 -8.22 5.46 -1.03
N ILE A 62 -9.34 6.07 -0.63
CA ILE A 62 -9.94 5.97 0.70
C ILE A 62 -11.42 5.59 0.50
N PRO A 63 -11.71 4.31 0.19
CA PRO A 63 -13.02 3.89 -0.32
C PRO A 63 -14.14 3.95 0.71
N TYR A 64 -13.82 3.91 2.00
CA TYR A 64 -14.81 3.83 3.07
C TYR A 64 -15.07 5.16 3.78
N CYS A 65 -14.49 6.25 3.28
CA CYS A 65 -14.79 7.60 3.74
C CYS A 65 -15.15 8.50 2.57
N THR A 66 -16.15 9.34 2.77
CA THR A 66 -16.56 10.34 1.78
C THR A 66 -15.71 11.59 1.93
N ILE A 67 -15.07 11.97 0.83
CA ILE A 67 -14.23 13.16 0.74
C ILE A 67 -15.01 14.22 -0.05
N LEU A 68 -15.22 15.35 0.60
CA LEU A 68 -15.81 16.55 -0.01
C LEU A 68 -14.74 17.61 -0.14
N LYS A 69 -14.94 18.59 -1.02
CA LYS A 69 -14.01 19.73 -1.18
C LYS A 69 -13.75 20.51 0.11
N SER A 70 -14.68 20.47 1.05
CA SER A 70 -14.59 21.11 2.36
C SER A 70 -14.05 20.19 3.46
N SER A 71 -13.71 18.94 3.16
CA SER A 71 -13.18 18.00 4.14
C SER A 71 -11.82 18.47 4.67
N ASP A 72 -11.55 18.22 5.94
CA ASP A 72 -10.22 18.38 6.52
C ASP A 72 -9.48 17.04 6.39
N ILE A 73 -8.23 17.05 5.92
CA ILE A 73 -7.43 15.82 5.78
C ILE A 73 -6.16 15.98 6.64
N ARG A 74 -5.97 15.04 7.57
CA ARG A 74 -4.78 15.00 8.42
C ARG A 74 -4.10 13.65 8.32
N LEU A 75 -2.79 13.70 8.14
CA LEU A 75 -1.94 12.52 8.18
C LEU A 75 -1.60 12.21 9.64
N ILE A 76 -1.66 10.93 10.01
CA ILE A 76 -1.28 10.48 11.35
C ILE A 76 0.27 10.39 11.48
N LYS A 77 0.95 10.20 10.35
CA LYS A 77 2.39 10.08 10.24
C LYS A 77 2.87 10.64 8.90
N ASP A 78 4.15 10.98 8.84
CA ASP A 78 4.79 11.55 7.65
C ASP A 78 4.86 10.56 6.49
N THR A 79 5.23 9.31 6.76
CA THR A 79 5.30 8.25 5.75
C THR A 79 4.02 7.44 5.76
N VAL A 80 3.23 7.56 4.69
CA VAL A 80 1.98 6.81 4.49
C VAL A 80 2.23 5.66 3.53
N CYS A 81 1.58 4.53 3.76
CA CYS A 81 1.64 3.31 2.97
C CYS A 81 0.23 2.81 2.67
N ASN A 82 0.13 1.80 1.80
CA ASN A 82 -1.09 1.02 1.66
C ASN A 82 -1.54 0.47 3.03
N TRP A 83 -2.84 0.58 3.29
CA TRP A 83 -3.53 0.18 4.52
C TRP A 83 -3.26 1.01 5.77
N ASP A 84 -2.57 2.14 5.63
CA ASP A 84 -2.45 3.08 6.73
C ASP A 84 -3.72 3.86 6.99
N LYS A 85 -3.76 4.49 8.16
CA LYS A 85 -4.87 5.31 8.61
C LYS A 85 -4.55 6.79 8.44
N ILE A 86 -5.55 7.55 8.01
CA ILE A 86 -5.56 9.01 7.99
C ILE A 86 -6.84 9.50 8.66
N ILE A 87 -6.93 10.80 8.92
CA ILE A 87 -8.14 11.42 9.45
C ILE A 87 -8.79 12.25 8.35
N VAL A 88 -10.06 12.00 8.06
CA VAL A 88 -10.88 12.78 7.12
C VAL A 88 -12.05 13.37 7.89
N SER A 89 -12.10 14.70 8.03
CA SER A 89 -13.16 15.44 8.74
C SER A 89 -13.44 14.92 10.16
N GLY A 90 -12.39 14.41 10.84
CA GLY A 90 -12.48 13.85 12.18
C GLY A 90 -12.68 12.33 12.26
N GLU A 91 -12.94 11.65 11.13
CA GLU A 91 -13.08 10.19 11.07
C GLU A 91 -11.77 9.52 10.69
N VAL A 92 -11.48 8.37 11.30
CA VAL A 92 -10.28 7.58 10.97
C VAL A 92 -10.60 6.68 9.77
N CYS A 93 -9.86 6.88 8.69
CA CYS A 93 -10.10 6.28 7.39
C CYS A 93 -8.89 5.47 6.92
N ASP A 94 -9.13 4.33 6.30
CA ASP A 94 -8.07 3.48 5.76
C ASP A 94 -7.73 3.87 4.31
N VAL A 95 -6.43 4.08 4.05
CA VAL A 95 -5.88 4.28 2.71
C VAL A 95 -5.73 2.92 2.06
N ARG A 96 -6.63 2.56 1.15
CA ARG A 96 -6.64 1.24 0.51
C ARG A 96 -5.47 1.08 -0.47
N LYS A 97 -5.17 2.15 -1.19
CA LYS A 97 -4.11 2.23 -2.19
C LYS A 97 -3.47 3.60 -2.15
N LEU A 98 -2.15 3.62 -2.19
CA LEU A 98 -1.27 4.76 -2.31
C LEU A 98 -0.41 4.56 -3.56
N GLU A 99 -0.28 5.60 -4.36
CA GLU A 99 0.56 5.58 -5.56
C GLU A 99 1.41 6.84 -5.59
N LYS A 100 2.72 6.69 -5.61
CA LYS A 100 3.69 7.80 -5.66
C LYS A 100 3.83 8.31 -7.10
N LEU A 101 3.92 9.63 -7.26
CA LEU A 101 4.05 10.32 -8.54
C LEU A 101 5.44 10.97 -8.73
#